data_AF-A0A6A4B6V5-F1
#
_entry.id   AF-A0A6A4B6V5-F1
#
_cell.length_a   1.000
_cell.length_b   1.000
_cell.length_c   1.000
_cell.angle_alpha   90.00
_cell.angle_beta   90.00
_cell.angle_gamma   90.00
#
_symmetry.space_group_name_H-M   'P 1'
#
loop_
_entity.id
_entity.type
_entity.pdbx_description
1 polymer ?
#
loop_
_entity_poly.entity_id
_entity_poly.type
_entity_poly.pdbx_seq_one_letter_code
_entity_poly.pdbx_strand_id
1 'polypeptide(L)'
;MSKRRASDLLDSSDEEGSCEHPKPVPIFTPILPPKLRSISHEELVKWDNRRREYEAKMRARCRSSGEDYNLVTQNVKESFDVELLESFCSLRLHKDVADVTEGQLIAEIKALLAKVKNDDLPDIKALFDKELVMDLAEADVDARILAYFQKFKQVVLEQGLEDVFSGDDGEKEKCKRHVSCLAPPVLKADVKTAVR
;
A
#
# COMPACT_ATOMS: atom_id res chain seq x y z
N MET A 1 -83.70 -37.38 -1.09
CA MET A 1 -83.66 -36.73 -2.42
C MET A 1 -83.99 -35.25 -2.27
N SER A 2 -83.32 -34.40 -3.06
CA SER A 2 -83.55 -32.95 -3.24
C SER A 2 -83.15 -32.04 -2.05
N LYS A 3 -82.51 -30.88 -2.21
CA LYS A 3 -82.00 -30.11 -3.37
C LYS A 3 -81.05 -29.03 -2.83
N ARG A 4 -80.06 -28.64 -3.64
CA ARG A 4 -79.07 -27.56 -3.40
C ARG A 4 -79.68 -26.15 -3.39
N ARG A 5 -79.07 -25.23 -2.63
CA ARG A 5 -78.75 -23.81 -2.93
C ARG A 5 -77.86 -23.30 -1.78
N ALA A 6 -76.57 -22.98 -1.92
CA ALA A 6 -75.95 -21.85 -2.64
C ALA A 6 -76.72 -20.54 -2.34
N SER A 7 -76.17 -19.48 -1.73
CA SER A 7 -74.82 -18.93 -1.88
C SER A 7 -74.59 -17.73 -0.95
N ASP A 8 -73.32 -17.49 -0.65
CA ASP A 8 -72.61 -16.24 -0.33
C ASP A 8 -73.01 -15.38 0.88
N LEU A 9 -72.05 -15.19 1.79
CA LEU A 9 -71.52 -13.87 2.18
C LEU A 9 -70.18 -14.05 2.93
N LEU A 10 -69.09 -13.73 2.21
CA LEU A 10 -67.84 -13.08 2.64
C LEU A 10 -67.12 -13.59 3.91
N ASP A 11 -65.98 -14.23 3.70
CA ASP A 11 -64.81 -13.96 4.54
C ASP A 11 -63.55 -13.98 3.66
N SER A 12 -62.95 -12.80 3.49
CA SER A 12 -61.66 -12.62 2.84
C SER A 12 -60.59 -12.74 3.91
N SER A 13 -59.73 -13.75 3.80
CA SER A 13 -58.45 -13.74 4.49
C SER A 13 -57.39 -14.17 3.49
N ASP A 14 -56.74 -13.17 2.91
CA ASP A 14 -55.56 -13.31 2.07
C ASP A 14 -54.40 -13.83 2.93
N GLU A 15 -54.01 -15.08 2.70
CA GLU A 15 -52.77 -15.66 3.23
C GLU A 15 -51.60 -15.13 2.37
N GLU A 16 -51.04 -13.99 2.80
CA GLU A 16 -49.79 -13.43 2.28
C GLU A 16 -48.62 -14.39 2.60
N GLY A 17 -48.28 -15.24 1.62
CA GLY A 17 -47.08 -16.05 1.64
C GLY A 17 -45.83 -15.18 1.68
N SER A 18 -45.19 -15.11 2.86
CA SER A 18 -43.92 -14.42 3.05
C SER A 18 -42.85 -15.02 2.14
N CYS A 19 -42.52 -14.29 1.07
CA CYS A 19 -41.44 -14.64 0.16
C CYS A 19 -40.10 -14.40 0.86
N GLU A 20 -39.47 -15.46 1.38
CA GLU A 20 -38.10 -15.37 1.88
C GLU A 20 -37.15 -15.05 0.71
N HIS A 21 -36.79 -13.78 0.57
CA HIS A 21 -35.75 -13.37 -0.36
C HIS A 21 -34.41 -13.97 0.09
N PRO A 22 -33.71 -14.73 -0.78
CA PRO A 22 -32.38 -15.23 -0.44
C PRO A 22 -31.46 -14.06 -0.14
N LYS A 23 -30.90 -14.02 1.08
CA LYS A 23 -29.92 -13.00 1.44
C LYS A 23 -28.74 -13.12 0.48
N PRO A 24 -28.32 -12.04 -0.20
CA PRO A 24 -27.20 -12.11 -1.12
C PRO A 24 -25.96 -12.61 -0.36
N VAL A 25 -25.41 -13.72 -0.83
CA VAL A 25 -24.18 -14.29 -0.28
C VAL A 25 -23.05 -13.30 -0.57
N PRO A 26 -22.26 -12.87 0.43
CA PRO A 26 -21.17 -11.94 0.20
C PRO A 26 -20.18 -12.55 -0.80
N ILE A 27 -19.88 -11.82 -1.88
CA ILE A 27 -18.82 -12.18 -2.81
C ILE A 27 -17.50 -11.84 -2.13
N PHE A 28 -16.81 -12.85 -1.60
CA PHE A 28 -15.47 -12.68 -1.04
C PHE A 28 -14.45 -12.64 -2.16
N THR A 29 -13.89 -11.46 -2.44
CA THR A 29 -12.73 -11.34 -3.32
C THR A 29 -11.52 -11.94 -2.60
N PRO A 30 -10.80 -12.90 -3.20
CA PRO A 30 -9.62 -13.49 -2.55
C PRO A 30 -8.55 -12.43 -2.30
N ILE A 31 -8.03 -12.39 -1.07
CA ILE A 31 -6.91 -11.52 -0.70
C ILE A 31 -5.64 -12.17 -1.25
N LEU A 32 -5.10 -11.62 -2.33
CA LEU A 32 -3.94 -12.18 -3.01
C LEU A 32 -2.61 -11.74 -2.34
N PRO A 33 -1.70 -12.68 -2.05
CA PRO A 33 -0.38 -12.37 -1.53
C PRO A 33 0.52 -11.75 -2.62
N PRO A 34 1.30 -10.71 -2.29
CA PRO A 34 2.16 -10.04 -3.27
C PRO A 34 3.39 -10.87 -3.60
N LYS A 35 3.73 -10.94 -4.88
CA LYS A 35 4.95 -11.59 -5.36
C LYS A 35 6.10 -10.59 -5.52
N LEU A 36 7.30 -11.03 -5.17
CA LEU A 36 8.56 -10.31 -5.35
C LEU A 36 9.29 -10.92 -6.56
N ARG A 37 9.46 -10.11 -7.60
CA ARG A 37 10.03 -10.54 -8.89
C ARG A 37 11.45 -9.99 -9.15
N SER A 38 11.89 -9.03 -8.36
CA SER A 38 13.18 -8.37 -8.50
C SER A 38 13.60 -7.76 -7.17
N ILE A 39 14.90 -7.62 -6.95
CA ILE A 39 15.49 -6.90 -5.81
C ILE A 39 15.90 -5.47 -6.15
N SER A 40 15.49 -4.93 -7.30
CA SER A 40 15.64 -3.50 -7.56
C SER A 40 14.89 -2.70 -6.49
N HIS A 41 15.48 -1.59 -6.04
CA HIS A 41 14.93 -0.76 -4.95
C HIS A 41 13.46 -0.40 -5.16
N GLU A 42 13.09 0.01 -6.37
CA GLU A 42 11.71 0.37 -6.72
C GLU A 42 10.73 -0.79 -6.54
N GLU A 43 11.10 -2.01 -6.97
CA GLU A 43 10.24 -3.19 -6.77
C GLU A 43 10.18 -3.62 -5.31
N LEU A 44 11.27 -3.50 -4.55
CA LEU A 44 11.26 -3.76 -3.12
C LEU A 44 10.32 -2.80 -2.38
N VAL A 45 10.37 -1.50 -2.70
CA VAL A 45 9.49 -0.47 -2.14
C VAL A 45 8.03 -0.77 -2.46
N LYS A 46 7.72 -1.06 -3.73
CA LYS A 46 6.36 -1.41 -4.15
C LYS A 46 5.89 -2.69 -3.48
N TRP A 47 6.75 -3.71 -3.40
CA TRP A 47 6.41 -4.97 -2.75
C TRP A 47 6.16 -4.79 -1.25
N ASP A 48 7.00 -4.03 -0.54
CA ASP A 48 6.86 -3.79 0.89
C ASP A 48 5.52 -3.09 1.20
N ASN A 49 5.14 -2.08 0.41
CA ASN A 49 3.82 -1.43 0.53
C ASN A 49 2.67 -2.43 0.32
N ARG A 50 2.70 -3.20 -0.77
CA ARG A 50 1.69 -4.24 -1.05
C ARG A 50 1.64 -5.31 0.05
N ARG A 51 2.79 -5.66 0.62
CA ARG A 51 2.93 -6.64 1.70
C ARG A 51 2.29 -6.13 2.98
N ARG A 52 2.53 -4.87 3.38
CA ARG A 52 1.87 -4.25 4.53
C ARG A 52 0.35 -4.24 4.38
N GLU A 53 -0.15 -3.88 3.19
CA GLU A 53 -1.60 -3.89 2.91
C GLU A 53 -2.19 -5.30 2.96
N TYR A 54 -1.51 -6.27 2.34
CA TYR A 54 -1.89 -7.69 2.39
C TYR A 54 -2.00 -8.17 3.83
N GLU A 55 -0.96 -7.96 4.64
CA GLU A 55 -0.95 -8.38 6.04
C GLU A 55 -2.00 -7.65 6.88
N ALA A 56 -2.26 -6.36 6.63
CA ALA A 56 -3.34 -5.63 7.30
C ALA A 56 -4.72 -6.25 7.01
N LYS A 57 -4.98 -6.63 5.75
CA LYS A 57 -6.21 -7.34 5.34
C LYS A 57 -6.30 -8.72 5.98
N MET A 58 -5.19 -9.47 6.01
CA MET A 58 -5.15 -10.79 6.66
C MET A 58 -5.41 -10.68 8.17
N ARG A 59 -4.82 -9.71 8.87
CA ARG A 59 -5.12 -9.45 10.29
C ARG A 59 -6.59 -9.09 10.51
N ALA A 60 -7.19 -8.31 9.61
CA ALA A 60 -8.61 -7.97 9.70
C ALA A 60 -9.50 -9.21 9.53
N ARG A 61 -9.19 -10.06 8.54
CA ARG A 61 -9.87 -11.34 8.34
C ARG A 61 -9.79 -12.22 9.59
N CYS A 62 -8.59 -12.43 10.14
CA CYS A 62 -8.39 -13.25 11.35
C CYS A 62 -9.22 -12.73 12.54
N ARG A 63 -9.33 -11.41 12.72
CA ARG A 63 -10.19 -10.83 13.78
C ARG A 63 -11.67 -11.16 13.58
N SER A 64 -12.14 -11.23 12.33
CA SER A 64 -13.54 -11.56 12.02
C SER A 64 -13.86 -13.05 12.02
N SER A 65 -12.92 -13.91 11.61
CA SER A 65 -13.14 -15.36 11.44
C SER A 65 -12.65 -16.19 12.62
N GLY A 66 -11.73 -15.65 13.44
CA GLY A 66 -11.02 -16.41 14.47
C GLY A 66 -9.89 -17.30 13.93
N GLU A 67 -9.55 -17.19 12.64
CA GLU A 67 -8.46 -17.96 12.02
C GLU A 67 -7.09 -17.53 12.59
N ASP A 68 -6.16 -18.50 12.72
CA ASP A 68 -4.77 -18.23 13.09
C ASP A 68 -4.05 -17.51 11.95
N TYR A 69 -3.54 -16.31 12.24
CA TYR A 69 -2.81 -15.46 11.30
C TYR A 69 -1.64 -16.17 10.63
N ASN A 70 -0.88 -16.97 11.37
CA ASN A 70 0.32 -17.64 10.84
C ASN A 70 -0.03 -18.77 9.88
N LEU A 71 -1.24 -19.34 9.99
CA LEU A 71 -1.71 -20.42 9.11
C LEU A 71 -2.34 -19.88 7.82
N VAL A 72 -2.95 -18.70 7.86
CA VAL A 72 -3.65 -18.13 6.70
C VAL A 72 -2.84 -17.10 5.92
N THR A 73 -1.73 -16.62 6.50
CA THR A 73 -0.87 -15.60 5.87
C THR A 73 0.32 -16.27 5.21
N GLN A 74 0.47 -16.03 3.90
CA GLN A 74 1.62 -16.50 3.15
C GLN A 74 2.91 -15.91 3.74
N ASN A 75 3.93 -16.73 3.93
CA ASN A 75 5.23 -16.29 4.43
C ASN A 75 6.02 -15.46 3.40
N VAL A 76 7.14 -14.86 3.79
CA VAL A 76 7.97 -14.03 2.90
C VAL A 76 8.70 -14.90 1.89
N LYS A 77 9.18 -16.09 2.28
CA LYS A 77 9.84 -17.04 1.37
C LYS A 77 9.00 -17.37 0.14
N GLU A 78 7.72 -17.65 0.33
CA GLU A 78 6.76 -17.94 -0.73
C GLU A 78 6.43 -16.71 -1.60
N SER A 79 6.78 -15.50 -1.16
CA SER A 79 6.60 -14.29 -1.96
C SER A 79 7.57 -14.22 -3.14
N PHE A 80 8.73 -14.87 -3.05
CA PHE A 80 9.72 -14.87 -4.12
C PHE A 80 9.30 -15.75 -5.30
N ASP A 81 9.78 -15.39 -6.48
CA ASP A 81 9.97 -16.38 -7.55
C ASP A 81 11.04 -17.40 -7.13
N VAL A 82 10.93 -18.66 -7.60
CA VAL A 82 11.82 -19.75 -7.17
C VAL A 82 13.28 -19.45 -7.50
N GLU A 83 13.56 -19.04 -8.74
CA GLU A 83 14.93 -18.75 -9.19
C GLU A 83 15.51 -17.53 -8.48
N LEU A 84 14.64 -16.53 -8.21
CA LEU A 84 15.03 -15.35 -7.43
C LEU A 84 15.36 -15.73 -5.98
N LEU A 85 14.57 -16.58 -5.35
CA LEU A 85 14.79 -17.02 -3.97
C LEU A 85 16.13 -17.75 -3.84
N GLU A 86 16.41 -18.69 -4.75
CA GLU A 86 17.67 -19.44 -4.78
C GLU A 86 18.87 -18.50 -4.94
N SER A 87 18.81 -17.61 -5.94
CA SER A 87 19.87 -16.63 -6.20
C SER A 87 20.05 -15.67 -5.02
N PHE A 88 18.96 -15.22 -4.40
CA PHE A 88 18.99 -14.34 -3.23
C PHE A 88 19.66 -15.01 -2.04
N CYS A 89 19.25 -16.24 -1.68
CA CYS A 89 19.81 -16.99 -0.57
C CYS A 89 21.31 -17.26 -0.78
N SER A 90 21.68 -17.71 -1.98
CA SER A 90 23.07 -18.03 -2.31
C SER A 90 23.99 -16.80 -2.32
N LEU A 91 23.57 -15.72 -2.99
CA LEU A 91 24.43 -14.57 -3.23
C LEU A 91 24.44 -13.56 -2.08
N ARG A 92 23.34 -13.42 -1.34
CA ARG A 92 23.22 -12.42 -0.26
C ARG A 92 23.37 -13.01 1.13
N LEU A 93 22.75 -14.17 1.35
CA LEU A 93 22.77 -14.82 2.67
C LEU A 93 23.86 -15.88 2.81
N HIS A 94 24.49 -16.28 1.70
CA HIS A 94 25.48 -17.36 1.62
C HIS A 94 24.97 -18.66 2.27
N LYS A 95 23.71 -19.00 2.01
CA LYS A 95 23.02 -20.17 2.56
C LYS A 95 22.17 -20.88 1.51
N ASP A 96 21.94 -22.17 1.73
CA ASP A 96 20.91 -22.91 1.00
C ASP A 96 19.50 -22.43 1.41
N VAL A 97 18.54 -22.52 0.49
CA VAL A 97 17.15 -22.14 0.73
C VAL A 97 16.55 -22.89 1.92
N ALA A 98 16.95 -24.14 2.18
CA ALA A 98 16.49 -24.94 3.32
C ALA A 98 16.94 -24.37 4.68
N ASP A 99 18.11 -23.73 4.74
CA ASP A 99 18.72 -23.22 5.98
C ASP A 99 18.38 -21.75 6.28
N VAL A 100 17.70 -21.08 5.34
CA VAL A 100 17.28 -19.69 5.49
C VAL A 100 15.95 -19.59 6.22
N THR A 101 15.94 -18.80 7.29
CA THR A 101 14.72 -18.48 8.05
C THR A 101 14.00 -17.26 7.49
N GLU A 102 12.69 -17.17 7.75
CA GLU A 102 11.86 -16.00 7.44
C GLU A 102 12.47 -14.70 7.96
N GLY A 103 12.97 -14.72 9.20
CA GLY A 103 13.59 -13.54 9.82
C GLY A 103 14.82 -13.04 9.06
N GLN A 104 15.62 -13.96 8.50
CA GLN A 104 16.80 -13.58 7.70
C GLN A 104 16.40 -12.94 6.36
N LEU A 105 15.37 -13.47 5.68
CA LEU A 105 14.86 -12.85 4.44
C LEU A 105 14.33 -11.44 4.71
N ILE A 106 13.54 -11.27 5.76
CA ILE A 106 12.98 -9.97 6.15
C ILE A 106 14.10 -8.99 6.51
N ALA A 107 15.11 -9.43 7.28
CA ALA A 107 16.23 -8.59 7.66
C ALA A 107 17.02 -8.11 6.43
N GLU A 108 17.30 -8.99 5.48
CA GLU A 108 18.04 -8.66 4.26
C GLU A 108 17.23 -7.73 3.32
N ILE A 109 15.93 -7.97 3.16
CA ILE A 109 15.04 -7.06 2.41
C ILE A 109 15.04 -5.66 3.04
N LYS A 110 14.94 -5.58 4.38
CA LYS A 110 15.00 -4.29 5.09
C LYS A 110 16.36 -3.61 4.94
N ALA A 111 17.44 -4.37 4.98
CA ALA A 111 18.78 -3.84 4.75
C ALA A 111 18.93 -3.26 3.33
N LEU A 112 18.29 -3.88 2.33
CA LEU A 112 18.25 -3.35 0.97
C LEU A 112 17.42 -2.08 0.84
N LEU A 113 16.28 -2.02 1.51
CA LEU A 113 15.42 -0.84 1.52
C LEU A 113 16.05 0.34 2.26
N ALA A 114 16.91 0.09 3.24
CA ALA A 114 17.61 1.13 3.99
C ALA A 114 18.76 1.77 3.19
N LYS A 115 19.21 1.13 2.10
CA LYS A 115 20.31 1.66 1.29
C LYS A 115 19.78 2.66 0.28
N VAL A 116 20.56 3.72 0.06
CA VAL A 116 20.38 4.59 -1.11
C VAL A 116 20.49 3.72 -2.35
N LYS A 117 19.62 3.98 -3.34
CA LYS A 117 19.59 3.21 -4.59
C LYS A 117 21.00 3.14 -5.21
N ASN A 118 21.47 1.93 -5.49
CA ASN A 118 22.81 1.62 -6.03
C ASN A 118 24.01 2.00 -5.13
N ASP A 119 23.81 2.25 -3.84
CA ASP A 119 24.84 2.79 -2.94
C ASP A 119 25.44 4.13 -3.45
N ASP A 120 24.75 4.83 -4.36
CA ASP A 120 25.20 6.08 -4.98
C ASP A 120 24.17 7.19 -4.72
N LEU A 121 24.62 8.29 -4.13
CA LEU A 121 23.74 9.40 -3.81
C LEU A 121 23.44 10.19 -5.09
N PRO A 122 22.18 10.20 -5.59
CA PRO A 122 21.86 10.99 -6.77
C PRO A 122 22.06 12.47 -6.47
N ASP A 123 22.18 13.29 -7.51
CA ASP A 123 22.03 14.74 -7.34
C ASP A 123 20.61 15.02 -6.83
N ILE A 124 20.50 15.17 -5.50
CA ILE A 124 19.24 15.36 -4.78
C ILE A 124 18.52 16.58 -5.35
N LYS A 125 19.25 17.65 -5.67
CA LYS A 125 18.64 18.86 -6.22
C LYS A 125 18.04 18.55 -7.60
N ALA A 126 18.82 17.97 -8.51
CA ALA A 126 18.34 17.67 -9.86
C ALA A 126 17.17 16.66 -9.86
N LEU A 127 17.20 15.68 -8.96
CA LEU A 127 16.14 14.71 -8.75
C LEU A 127 14.82 15.40 -8.36
N PHE A 128 14.84 16.23 -7.32
CA PHE A 128 13.62 16.91 -6.85
C PHE A 128 13.16 18.01 -7.80
N ASP A 129 14.07 18.72 -8.48
CA ASP A 129 13.72 19.68 -9.54
C ASP A 129 12.94 18.99 -10.69
N LYS A 130 13.20 17.69 -10.95
CA LYS A 130 12.51 16.88 -11.96
C LYS A 130 11.22 16.24 -11.45
N GLU A 131 11.25 15.61 -10.28
CA GLU A 131 10.16 14.74 -9.81
C GLU A 131 9.11 15.46 -8.96
N LEU A 132 9.48 16.54 -8.27
CA LEU A 132 8.59 17.25 -7.35
C LEU A 132 7.95 18.46 -8.03
N VAL A 133 7.00 18.19 -8.91
CA VAL A 133 6.26 19.22 -9.65
C VAL A 133 4.87 19.40 -9.06
N MET A 134 4.49 20.63 -8.73
CA MET A 134 3.15 20.93 -8.25
C MET A 134 2.15 20.94 -9.42
N ASP A 135 1.06 20.20 -9.27
CA ASP A 135 -0.01 20.15 -10.27
C ASP A 135 -0.88 21.40 -10.21
N LEU A 136 -0.63 22.36 -11.10
CA LEU A 136 -1.40 23.61 -11.15
C LEU A 136 -2.77 23.46 -11.85
N ALA A 137 -3.07 22.30 -12.45
CA ALA A 137 -4.37 22.03 -13.04
C ALA A 137 -5.40 21.61 -11.98
N GLU A 138 -4.96 21.08 -10.83
CA GLU A 138 -5.82 20.84 -9.68
C GLU A 138 -6.33 22.17 -9.10
N ALA A 139 -7.66 22.31 -9.09
CA ALA A 139 -8.36 23.50 -8.64
C ALA A 139 -8.53 23.52 -7.11
N ASP A 140 -8.61 22.35 -6.48
CA ASP A 140 -8.65 22.21 -5.03
C ASP A 140 -7.25 22.40 -4.44
N VAL A 141 -7.06 23.51 -3.74
CA VAL A 141 -5.76 23.90 -3.19
C VAL A 141 -5.26 22.91 -2.15
N ASP A 142 -6.15 22.37 -1.31
CA ASP A 142 -5.78 21.43 -0.25
C ASP A 142 -5.36 20.09 -0.84
N ALA A 143 -6.11 19.60 -1.84
CA ALA A 143 -5.75 18.39 -2.58
C ALA A 143 -4.39 18.54 -3.28
N ARG A 144 -4.17 19.68 -3.94
CA ARG A 144 -2.90 19.99 -4.62
C ARG A 144 -1.71 20.00 -3.67
N ILE A 145 -1.85 20.66 -2.51
CA ILE A 145 -0.79 20.72 -1.50
C ILE A 145 -0.53 19.32 -0.94
N LEU A 146 -1.57 18.56 -0.62
CA LEU A 146 -1.43 17.21 -0.09
C LEU A 146 -0.71 16.28 -1.08
N ALA A 147 -1.12 16.31 -2.35
CA ALA A 147 -0.49 15.53 -3.41
C ALA A 147 1.00 15.88 -3.59
N TYR A 148 1.35 17.16 -3.51
CA TYR A 148 2.73 17.64 -3.55
C TYR A 148 3.60 17.03 -2.42
N PHE A 149 3.11 17.06 -1.18
CA PHE A 149 3.83 16.45 -0.04
C PHE A 149 3.88 14.93 -0.11
N GLN A 150 2.83 14.28 -0.65
CA GLN A 150 2.84 12.84 -0.90
C GLN A 150 3.88 12.45 -1.96
N LYS A 151 3.97 13.21 -3.05
CA LYS A 151 4.99 12.99 -4.10
C LYS A 151 6.40 13.12 -3.54
N PHE A 152 6.68 14.07 -2.66
CA PHE A 152 7.98 14.15 -1.98
C PHE A 152 8.30 12.86 -1.23
N LYS A 153 7.38 12.39 -0.37
CA LYS A 153 7.57 11.16 0.41
C LYS A 153 7.80 9.94 -0.49
N GLN A 154 7.07 9.86 -1.59
CA GLN A 154 7.23 8.80 -2.58
C GLN A 154 8.64 8.83 -3.20
N VAL A 155 9.11 10.00 -3.64
CA VAL A 155 10.45 10.15 -4.23
C VAL A 155 11.56 9.79 -3.24
N VAL A 156 11.43 10.21 -1.97
CA VAL A 156 12.39 9.84 -0.92
C VAL A 156 12.47 8.32 -0.76
N LEU A 157 11.33 7.66 -0.61
CA LEU A 157 11.21 6.21 -0.42
C LEU A 157 11.78 5.43 -1.62
N GLU A 158 11.40 5.82 -2.84
CA GLU A 158 11.81 5.16 -4.09
C GLU A 158 13.31 5.30 -4.41
N GLN A 159 13.98 6.28 -3.80
CA GLN A 159 15.41 6.52 -3.97
C GLN A 159 16.24 6.11 -2.75
N GLY A 160 15.59 5.69 -1.65
CA GLY A 160 16.26 5.31 -0.40
C GLY A 160 16.91 6.50 0.30
N LEU A 161 16.27 7.66 0.27
CA LEU A 161 16.81 8.93 0.81
C LEU A 161 16.29 9.25 2.21
N GLU A 162 15.63 8.32 2.92
CA GLU A 162 15.05 8.58 4.24
C GLU A 162 16.08 9.11 5.24
N ASP A 163 17.26 8.49 5.28
CA ASP A 163 18.35 8.88 6.19
C ASP A 163 18.93 10.26 5.82
N VAL A 164 18.91 10.63 4.54
CA VAL A 164 19.41 11.93 4.03
C VAL A 164 18.55 13.08 4.55
N PHE A 165 17.25 12.85 4.74
CA PHE A 165 16.31 13.85 5.24
C PHE A 165 16.00 13.70 6.73
N SER A 166 16.76 12.86 7.44
CA SER A 166 16.62 12.65 8.88
C SER A 166 17.55 13.58 9.69
N GLY A 167 17.18 13.86 10.94
CA GLY A 167 17.93 14.76 11.82
C GLY A 167 17.82 16.24 11.44
N ASP A 168 18.49 17.11 12.21
CA ASP A 168 18.33 18.57 12.09
C ASP A 168 18.74 19.11 10.72
N ASP A 169 19.84 18.61 10.16
CA ASP A 169 20.32 19.05 8.85
C ASP A 169 19.50 18.45 7.70
N GLY A 170 19.01 17.21 7.87
CA GLY A 170 18.09 16.58 6.93
C GLY A 170 16.75 17.30 6.86
N GLU A 171 16.18 17.71 7.99
CA GLU A 171 14.93 18.49 8.02
C GLU A 171 15.11 19.88 7.40
N LYS A 172 16.27 20.52 7.56
CA LYS A 172 16.60 21.77 6.83
C LYS A 172 16.67 21.53 5.32
N GLU A 173 17.33 20.47 4.88
CA GLU A 173 17.45 20.15 3.46
C GLU A 173 16.08 19.79 2.85
N LYS A 174 15.22 19.08 3.60
CA LYS A 174 13.83 18.79 3.24
C LYS A 174 13.01 20.06 3.07
N CYS A 175 13.08 20.98 4.02
CA CYS A 175 12.42 22.29 3.90
C CYS A 175 12.91 23.05 2.66
N LYS A 176 14.22 23.08 2.46
CA LYS A 176 14.85 23.72 1.29
C LYS A 176 14.39 23.09 -0.03
N ARG A 177 14.27 21.76 -0.12
CA ARG A 177 13.74 21.06 -1.31
C ARG A 177 12.29 21.41 -1.58
N HIS A 178 11.44 21.35 -0.54
CA HIS A 178 10.05 21.74 -0.68
C HIS A 178 9.92 23.17 -1.17
N VAL A 179 10.62 24.12 -0.57
CA VAL A 179 10.55 25.53 -0.98
C VAL A 179 11.15 25.75 -2.36
N SER A 180 12.21 25.02 -2.75
CA SER A 180 12.82 25.18 -4.09
C SER A 180 11.90 24.73 -5.22
N CYS A 181 11.07 23.71 -4.99
CA CYS A 181 10.22 23.10 -6.00
C CYS A 181 8.77 23.63 -6.00
N LEU A 182 8.45 24.59 -5.12
CA LEU A 182 7.13 25.25 -5.13
C LEU A 182 6.89 26.00 -6.44
N ALA A 183 5.67 25.82 -6.96
CA ALA A 183 5.07 26.62 -8.02
C ALA A 183 3.70 27.12 -7.54
N PRO A 184 3.22 28.28 -8.00
CA PRO A 184 3.91 29.24 -8.85
C PRO A 184 5.05 29.98 -8.11
N PRO A 185 5.96 30.68 -8.83
CA PRO A 185 7.11 31.35 -8.23
C PRO A 185 6.79 32.37 -7.13
N VAL A 186 5.59 32.97 -7.16
CA VAL A 186 5.11 33.90 -6.13
C VAL A 186 4.96 33.19 -4.78
N LEU A 187 4.31 32.02 -4.76
CA LEU A 187 4.15 31.20 -3.56
C LEU A 187 5.50 30.83 -2.95
N LYS A 188 6.48 30.52 -3.80
CA LYS A 188 7.85 30.24 -3.37
C LYS A 188 8.51 31.44 -2.68
N ALA A 189 8.29 32.66 -3.17
CA ALA A 189 8.83 33.86 -2.54
C ALA A 189 8.17 34.15 -1.18
N ASP A 190 6.86 33.96 -1.09
CA ASP A 190 6.09 34.17 0.14
C ASP A 190 6.52 33.18 1.23
N VAL A 191 6.59 31.89 0.90
CA VAL A 191 7.01 30.85 1.85
C VAL A 191 8.47 31.05 2.30
N LYS A 192 9.38 31.45 1.39
CA LYS A 192 10.77 31.77 1.78
C LYS A 192 10.86 32.89 2.81
N THR A 193 9.93 33.83 2.77
CA THR A 193 9.89 34.95 3.72
C THR A 193 9.31 34.50 5.06
N ALA A 194 8.32 33.61 5.04
CA ALA A 194 7.65 33.11 6.24
C ALA A 194 8.46 32.06 7.03
N VAL A 195 9.38 31.33 6.38
CA VAL A 195 10.18 30.25 6.99
C VAL A 195 11.60 30.71 7.36
N ARG A 196 11.92 31.99 7.17
CA ARG A 196 13.15 32.62 7.68
C ARG A 196 13.07 32.89 9.17
#